data_AF-A0A3C2AEZ7-F1
#
_entry.id   AF-A0A3C2AEZ7-F1
#
_cell.length_a   1.000
_cell.length_b   1.000
_cell.length_c   1.000
_cell.angle_alpha   90.00
_cell.angle_beta   90.00
_cell.angle_gamma   90.00
#
_symmetry.space_group_name_H-M   'P 1'
#
loop_
_entity.id
_entity.type
_entity.pdbx_description
1 polymer ?
#
loop_
_entity_poly.entity_id
_entity_poly.type
_entity_poly.pdbx_seq_one_letter_code
_entity_poly.pdbx_strand_id
1 'polypeptide(L)' 'MDFIDNEIARLKREGLYRELKIIEGGQGAKVRIGGREVILL' A
#
# COMPACT_ATOMS: atom_id res chain seq x y z
N MET A 1 -11.76 -23.64 1.84
CA MET A 1 -11.62 -22.32 1.19
C MET A 1 -10.30 -21.68 1.62
N ASP A 2 -9.30 -22.52 1.96
CA ASP A 2 -8.26 -22.14 2.95
C ASP A 2 -6.94 -21.81 2.26
N PHE A 3 -6.81 -22.15 0.96
CA PHE A 3 -5.62 -21.88 0.17
C PHE A 3 -5.34 -20.38 0.05
N ILE A 4 -6.38 -19.58 -0.24
CA ILE A 4 -6.24 -18.12 -0.43
C ILE A 4 -5.75 -17.46 0.87
N ASP A 5 -6.36 -17.80 2.00
CA ASP A 5 -5.99 -17.22 3.30
C ASP A 5 -4.56 -17.62 3.71
N ASN A 6 -4.19 -18.88 3.48
CA ASN A 6 -2.84 -19.37 3.73
C ASN A 6 -1.79 -18.67 2.86
N GLU A 7 -2.10 -18.43 1.58
CA GLU A 7 -1.20 -17.75 0.66
C GLU A 7 -1.05 -16.25 1.03
N ILE A 8 -2.14 -15.58 1.39
CA ILE A 8 -2.08 -14.19 1.90
C ILE A 8 -1.24 -14.13 3.18
N ALA A 9 -1.41 -15.07 4.10
CA ALA A 9 -0.62 -15.13 5.33
C ALA A 9 0.88 -15.36 5.04
N ARG A 10 1.20 -16.22 4.06
CA ARG A 10 2.57 -16.44 3.60
C ARG A 10 3.19 -15.17 3.03
N LEU A 11 2.49 -14.48 2.12
CA LEU A 11 2.94 -13.23 1.53
C LEU A 11 3.19 -12.14 2.58
N LYS A 12 2.34 -12.05 3.62
CA LYS A 12 2.54 -11.12 4.74
C LYS A 12 3.80 -11.44 5.55
N ARG A 13 4.04 -12.73 5.87
CA ARG A 13 5.24 -13.16 6.61
C ARG A 13 6.54 -12.94 5.84
N GLU A 14 6.50 -13.13 4.53
CA GLU A 14 7.67 -12.94 3.66
C GLU A 14 7.90 -11.48 3.24
N GLY A 15 7.03 -10.54 3.66
CA GLY A 15 7.13 -9.13 3.28
C GLY A 15 6.80 -8.84 1.80
N LEU A 16 6.14 -9.78 1.13
CA LEU A 16 5.74 -9.68 -0.28
C LEU A 16 4.31 -9.12 -0.45
N TYR A 17 3.55 -9.06 0.64
CA TYR A 17 2.22 -8.48 0.63
C TYR A 17 2.29 -6.97 0.37
N ARG A 18 1.62 -6.51 -0.69
CA ARG A 18 1.60 -5.10 -1.09
C ARG A 18 0.33 -4.44 -0.60
N GLU A 19 0.49 -3.33 0.11
CA GLU A 19 -0.62 -2.42 0.44
C GLU A 19 -0.50 -1.17 -0.41
N LEU A 20 -1.56 -0.87 -1.16
CA LEU A 20 -1.65 0.36 -1.94
C LEU A 20 -1.99 1.52 -1.01
N LYS A 21 -1.27 2.63 -1.16
CA LYS A 21 -1.64 3.89 -0.51
C LYS A 21 -2.55 4.69 -1.44
N ILE A 22 -3.59 5.30 -0.88
CA ILE A 22 -4.49 6.18 -1.62
C ILE A 22 -3.89 7.59 -1.63
N ILE A 23 -3.78 8.18 -2.81
CA ILE A 23 -3.37 9.57 -2.99
C ILE A 23 -4.60 10.46 -2.89
N GLU A 24 -4.52 11.48 -2.04
CA GLU A 24 -5.56 12.46 -1.85
C GLU A 24 -5.20 13.74 -2.65
N GLY A 25 -6.02 14.10 -3.64
CA GLY A 25 -5.83 15.31 -4.45
C GLY A 25 -5.18 15.07 -5.83
N GLY A 26 -4.67 16.14 -6.43
CA GLY A 26 -4.05 16.12 -7.77
C GLY A 26 -2.66 15.48 -7.79
N GLN A 27 -2.25 14.97 -8.96
CA GLN A 27 -0.92 14.42 -9.16
C GLN A 27 0.13 15.53 -9.33
N GLY A 28 1.26 15.42 -8.64
CA GLY A 28 2.37 16.37 -8.67
C GLY A 28 3.55 15.91 -7.80
N ALA A 29 4.61 16.71 -7.76
CA ALA A 29 5.82 16.39 -6.97
C ALA A 29 5.55 16.27 -5.45
N LYS A 30 4.49 16.92 -4.96
CA LYS A 30 3.97 16.79 -3.60
C LYS A 30 2.59 16.16 -3.66
N VAL A 31 2.36 15.12 -2.86
CA VAL A 31 1.07 14.44 -2.75
C VAL A 31 0.65 14.33 -1.30
N ARG A 32 -0.66 14.23 -1.03
CA ARG A 32 -1.17 13.96 0.31
C ARG A 32 -1.52 12.47 0.43
N ILE A 33 -1.00 11.80 1.45
CA ILE A 33 -1.27 10.40 1.75
C ILE A 33 -1.63 10.29 3.24
N GLY A 34 -2.85 9.83 3.55
CA GLY A 34 -3.33 9.70 4.92
C GLY A 34 -3.33 11.04 5.65
N GLY A 35 -3.76 12.12 4.98
CA GLY A 35 -3.75 13.48 5.50
C GLY A 35 -2.37 14.14 5.65
N ARG A 36 -1.26 13.46 5.32
CA ARG A 36 0.11 14.01 5.41
C ARG A 36 0.65 14.38 4.03
N GLU A 37 1.25 15.55 3.90
CA GLU A 37 1.97 15.94 2.69
C GLU A 37 3.33 15.21 2.61
N VAL A 38 3.60 14.57 1.49
CA VAL A 38 4.84 13.84 1.21
C VAL A 38 5.36 14.19 -0.19
N ILE A 39 6.67 14.07 -0.38
CA ILE A 39 7.29 14.20 -1.70
C ILE A 39 7.23 12.83 -2.38
N LEU A 40 6.71 12.79 -3.61
CA LEU A 40 6.72 11.59 -4.43
C LEU A 40 8.08 11.54 -5.15
N LEU A 41 8.96 10.64 -4.70
CA LEU A 41 10.28 10.39 -5.29
C LEU A 41 10.20 9.35 -6.41
#